data_AF-A0A9E1L7G2-F1
#
_entry.id   AF-A0A9E1L7G2-F1
#
_cell.length_a   1.000
_cell.length_b   1.000
_cell.length_c   1.000
_cell.angle_alpha   90.00
_cell.angle_beta   90.00
_cell.angle_gamma   90.00
#
_symmetry.space_group_name_H-M   'P 1'
#
loop_
_entity.id
_entity.type
_entity.pdbx_description
1 polymer ?
#
loop_
_entity_poly.entity_id
_entity_poly.type
_entity_poly.pdbx_seq_one_letter_code
_entity_poly.pdbx_strand_id
1 'polypeptide(L)'
;MRVLVTGGAGYIGSHVVLELCDKGYEVVVLDDLSSGNKGAVDKRAKFINGSTLNNSDVELGLEKVEAVIHLAAFKAAGESMVDPIKYSQNNILGSINLLNAIIKHKINSFVFSSTAAVYGYPEYLPLDENHPLEPINYYGFTKLEIEKILHWYSDLKGLKFAALRYFNAAGYDINGRLNFLEKNPANLIPTTMEVASGMRNKMHVFGNDYNTHDGTGLRDYIHVSDLAEAHLEALDFLNNNNNIKVNLSSGVRHSVMDVID
;
A
#
# COMPACT_ATOMS: atom_id res chain seq x y z
N MET A 1 12.65 -18.38 1.38
CA MET A 1 13.00 -16.99 1.03
C MET A 1 12.73 -16.10 2.22
N ARG A 2 13.64 -15.20 2.58
CA ARG A 2 13.43 -14.21 3.65
C ARG A 2 13.04 -12.85 3.07
N VAL A 3 11.92 -12.30 3.53
CA VAL A 3 11.28 -11.10 2.96
C VAL A 3 11.18 -10.00 4.01
N LEU A 4 11.63 -8.79 3.67
CA LEU A 4 11.38 -7.58 4.46
C LEU A 4 10.05 -6.96 4.02
N VAL A 5 9.13 -6.77 4.97
CA VAL A 5 7.90 -6.02 4.77
C VAL A 5 7.98 -4.73 5.59
N THR A 6 8.22 -3.60 4.92
CA THR A 6 8.14 -2.30 5.59
C THR A 6 6.68 -1.84 5.66
N GLY A 7 6.25 -1.26 6.77
CA GLY A 7 4.83 -0.91 6.96
C GLY A 7 3.96 -2.14 7.27
N GLY A 8 4.58 -3.25 7.68
CA GLY A 8 3.92 -4.53 7.94
C GLY A 8 3.01 -4.54 9.17
N ALA A 9 3.03 -3.49 10.00
CA ALA A 9 2.07 -3.32 11.09
C ALA A 9 0.83 -2.50 10.68
N GLY A 10 0.78 -2.00 9.44
CA GLY A 10 -0.36 -1.31 8.87
C GLY A 10 -1.48 -2.25 8.39
N TYR A 11 -2.58 -1.66 7.92
CA TYR A 11 -3.77 -2.40 7.47
C TYR A 11 -3.47 -3.42 6.37
N ILE A 12 -2.95 -3.01 5.21
CA ILE A 12 -2.59 -3.93 4.11
C ILE A 12 -1.36 -4.75 4.49
N GLY A 13 -0.36 -4.11 5.11
CA GLY A 13 0.90 -4.76 5.45
C GLY A 13 0.75 -5.96 6.38
N SER A 14 -0.15 -5.90 7.37
CA SER A 14 -0.41 -7.02 8.27
C SER A 14 -1.03 -8.22 7.56
N HIS A 15 -1.91 -7.99 6.58
CA HIS A 15 -2.47 -9.07 5.75
C HIS A 15 -1.40 -9.69 4.83
N VAL A 16 -0.51 -8.88 4.25
CA VAL A 16 0.64 -9.37 3.48
C VAL A 16 1.58 -10.20 4.34
N VAL A 17 1.87 -9.76 5.57
CA VAL A 17 2.70 -10.51 6.53
C VAL A 17 2.05 -11.84 6.89
N LEU A 18 0.74 -11.85 7.17
CA LEU A 18 -0.02 -13.06 7.46
C LEU A 18 0.06 -14.06 6.30
N GLU A 19 -0.20 -13.60 5.07
CA GLU A 19 -0.17 -14.42 3.86
C GLU A 19 1.24 -15.00 3.60
N LEU A 20 2.29 -14.17 3.70
CA LEU A 20 3.68 -14.63 3.60
C LEU A 20 4.00 -15.73 4.63
N CYS A 21 3.59 -15.53 5.89
CA CYS A 21 3.82 -16.51 6.94
C CYS A 21 3.03 -17.81 6.71
N ASP A 22 1.82 -17.74 6.17
CA ASP A 22 1.00 -18.92 5.82
C ASP A 22 1.62 -19.73 4.68
N LYS A 23 2.31 -19.06 3.73
CA LYS A 23 3.09 -19.72 2.67
C LYS A 23 4.50 -20.14 3.10
N GLY A 24 4.86 -19.94 4.37
CA GLY A 24 6.13 -20.42 4.94
C GLY A 24 7.36 -19.55 4.64
N TYR A 25 7.17 -18.29 4.24
CA TYR A 25 8.28 -17.33 4.11
C TYR A 25 8.80 -16.91 5.49
N GLU A 26 10.10 -16.64 5.57
CA GLU A 26 10.68 -15.98 6.75
C GLU A 26 10.43 -14.47 6.62
N VAL A 27 9.61 -13.90 7.51
CA VAL A 27 9.20 -12.50 7.41
C VAL A 27 9.92 -11.63 8.43
N VAL A 28 10.45 -10.50 7.98
CA VAL A 28 10.93 -9.40 8.82
C VAL A 28 10.01 -8.21 8.60
N VAL A 29 9.49 -7.62 9.67
CA VAL A 29 8.69 -6.40 9.61
C VAL A 29 9.51 -5.23 10.13
N LEU A 30 9.56 -4.15 9.35
CA LEU A 30 10.09 -2.84 9.77
C LEU A 30 8.94 -1.84 9.79
N ASP A 31 8.59 -1.36 10.97
CA ASP A 31 7.48 -0.42 11.15
C ASP A 31 7.73 0.48 12.35
N ASP A 32 7.42 1.77 12.23
CA ASP A 32 7.61 2.76 13.30
C ASP A 32 6.35 2.96 14.17
N LEU A 33 5.27 2.24 13.84
CA LEU A 33 3.97 2.28 14.52
C LEU A 33 3.27 3.65 14.49
N SER A 34 3.71 4.55 13.59
CA SER A 34 3.11 5.89 13.41
C SER A 34 1.61 5.80 13.10
N SER A 35 1.22 4.87 12.23
CA SER A 35 -0.17 4.53 11.93
C SER A 35 -0.50 3.05 12.15
N GLY A 36 0.51 2.19 12.28
CA GLY A 36 0.36 0.75 12.47
C GLY A 36 0.02 0.34 13.90
N ASN A 37 -0.20 -0.97 14.07
CA ASN A 37 -0.41 -1.62 15.35
C ASN A 37 0.47 -2.87 15.47
N LYS A 38 1.39 -2.88 16.44
CA LYS A 38 2.27 -4.04 16.69
C LYS A 38 1.49 -5.34 16.92
N GLY A 39 0.29 -5.27 17.51
CA GLY A 39 -0.57 -6.43 17.71
C GLY A 39 -1.04 -7.09 16.41
N ALA A 40 -1.09 -6.33 15.31
CA ALA A 40 -1.49 -6.82 13.98
C ALA A 40 -0.38 -7.61 13.27
N VAL A 41 0.85 -7.57 13.78
CA VAL A 41 1.96 -8.32 13.18
C VAL A 41 1.89 -9.78 13.61
N ASP A 42 1.91 -10.69 12.65
CA ASP A 42 1.94 -12.13 12.92
C ASP A 42 3.15 -12.50 13.80
N LYS A 43 2.91 -13.32 14.82
CA LYS A 43 3.93 -13.70 15.81
C LYS A 43 5.09 -14.51 15.21
N ARG A 44 4.91 -15.11 14.03
CA ARG A 44 5.95 -15.82 13.28
C ARG A 44 6.96 -14.85 12.66
N ALA A 45 6.59 -13.59 12.43
CA ALA A 45 7.47 -12.58 11.84
C ALA A 45 8.42 -11.96 12.87
N LYS A 46 9.66 -11.69 12.45
CA LYS A 46 10.61 -10.88 13.24
C LYS A 46 10.20 -9.41 13.14
N PHE A 47 9.85 -8.79 14.26
CA PHE A 47 9.46 -7.37 14.29
C PHE A 47 10.62 -6.45 14.69
N ILE A 48 10.83 -5.39 13.91
CA ILE A 48 11.76 -4.29 14.17
C ILE A 48 10.93 -3.01 14.31
N ASN A 49 10.95 -2.42 15.50
CA ASN A 49 10.39 -1.09 15.73
C ASN A 49 11.39 -0.05 15.25
N GLY A 50 11.18 0.51 14.07
CA GLY A 50 12.14 1.39 13.42
C GLY A 50 11.60 2.04 12.16
N SER A 51 12.35 2.98 11.61
CA SER A 51 11.90 3.82 10.49
C SER A 51 12.78 3.65 9.26
N THR A 52 12.18 3.76 8.06
CA THR A 52 12.91 3.86 6.79
C THR A 52 13.75 5.14 6.68
N LEU A 53 13.51 6.12 7.57
CA LEU A 53 14.33 7.33 7.70
C LEU A 53 15.63 7.08 8.49
N ASN A 54 15.73 5.98 9.23
CA ASN A 54 16.91 5.61 9.98
C ASN A 54 17.68 4.51 9.24
N ASN A 55 18.88 4.86 8.76
CA ASN A 55 19.72 3.92 8.03
C ASN A 55 20.05 2.67 8.85
N SER A 56 20.26 2.78 10.17
CA SER A 56 20.58 1.61 11.01
C SER A 56 19.42 0.63 11.10
N ASP A 57 18.19 1.15 11.17
CA ASP A 57 16.97 0.33 11.20
C ASP A 57 16.77 -0.38 9.85
N VAL A 58 17.03 0.31 8.75
CA VAL A 58 16.99 -0.26 7.39
C VAL A 58 18.05 -1.37 7.24
N GLU A 59 19.29 -1.12 7.64
CA GLU A 59 20.38 -2.11 7.59
C GLU A 59 20.04 -3.35 8.44
N LEU A 60 19.46 -3.17 9.64
CA LEU A 60 18.99 -4.27 10.48
C LEU A 60 17.84 -5.06 9.81
N GLY A 61 16.94 -4.35 9.13
CA GLY A 61 15.81 -4.94 8.40
C GLY A 61 16.25 -5.82 7.23
N LEU A 62 17.35 -5.46 6.56
CA LEU A 62 17.84 -6.14 5.35
C LEU A 62 18.78 -7.33 5.65
N GLU A 63 19.09 -7.63 6.90
CA GLU A 63 19.99 -8.72 7.28
C GLU A 63 19.51 -10.08 6.73
N LYS A 64 20.23 -10.63 5.74
CA LYS A 64 19.91 -11.90 5.04
C LYS A 64 18.54 -11.90 4.34
N VAL A 65 18.04 -10.74 3.95
CA VAL A 65 16.81 -10.61 3.18
C VAL A 65 17.10 -10.82 1.70
N GLU A 66 16.18 -11.47 0.99
CA GLU A 66 16.28 -11.78 -0.43
C GLU A 66 15.31 -10.94 -1.28
N ALA A 67 14.25 -10.40 -0.67
CA ALA A 67 13.27 -9.54 -1.33
C ALA A 67 12.61 -8.56 -0.37
N VAL A 68 12.10 -7.45 -0.91
CA VAL A 68 11.42 -6.42 -0.11
C VAL A 68 10.04 -6.13 -0.65
N ILE A 69 9.06 -6.04 0.25
CA ILE A 69 7.73 -5.50 0.00
C ILE A 69 7.58 -4.18 0.76
N HIS A 70 7.44 -3.08 0.02
CA HIS A 70 7.45 -1.73 0.58
C HIS A 70 6.04 -1.14 0.65
N LEU A 71 5.44 -1.12 1.86
CA LEU A 71 4.15 -0.49 2.16
C LEU A 71 4.26 0.74 3.09
N ALA A 72 5.45 1.05 3.61
CA ALA A 72 5.65 2.15 4.55
C ALA A 72 5.50 3.52 3.86
N ALA A 73 4.29 4.08 3.88
CA ALA A 73 3.98 5.41 3.34
C ALA A 73 2.79 6.04 4.08
N PHE A 74 2.80 7.36 4.21
CA PHE A 74 1.57 8.10 4.53
C PHE A 74 0.66 8.11 3.30
N LYS A 75 -0.65 7.93 3.52
CA LYS A 75 -1.65 7.66 2.47
C LYS A 75 -2.78 8.69 2.36
N ALA A 76 -2.88 9.65 3.27
CA ALA A 76 -4.02 10.56 3.32
C ALA A 76 -3.86 11.71 2.30
N ALA A 77 -4.58 11.61 1.18
CA ALA A 77 -4.51 12.60 0.09
C ALA A 77 -4.75 14.04 0.56
N GLY A 78 -5.76 14.28 1.41
CA GLY A 78 -6.05 15.62 1.93
C GLY A 78 -4.93 16.18 2.83
N GLU A 79 -4.37 15.35 3.72
CA GLU A 79 -3.27 15.76 4.60
C GLU A 79 -2.00 16.09 3.79
N SER A 80 -1.74 15.35 2.71
CA SER A 80 -0.57 15.57 1.85
C SER A 80 -0.51 16.97 1.22
N MET A 81 -1.67 17.60 1.05
CA MET A 81 -1.78 18.97 0.51
C MET A 81 -1.54 20.05 1.58
N VAL A 82 -1.66 19.69 2.86
CA VAL A 82 -1.48 20.60 4.00
C VAL A 82 -0.07 20.47 4.58
N ASP A 83 0.45 19.24 4.67
CA ASP A 83 1.77 18.92 5.21
C ASP A 83 2.63 18.17 4.20
N PRO A 84 3.13 18.83 3.14
CA PRO A 84 3.96 18.19 2.12
C PRO A 84 5.34 17.76 2.67
N ILE A 85 5.83 18.37 3.76
CA ILE A 85 7.12 18.01 4.37
C ILE A 85 7.05 16.58 4.92
N LYS A 86 5.98 16.26 5.66
CA LYS A 86 5.74 14.91 6.19
C LYS A 86 5.75 13.84 5.09
N TYR A 87 5.11 14.12 3.95
CA TYR A 87 5.01 13.18 2.83
C TYR A 87 6.32 13.06 2.05
N SER A 88 7.02 14.16 1.79
CA SER A 88 8.32 14.12 1.10
C SER A 88 9.39 13.38 1.90
N GLN A 89 9.44 13.61 3.22
CA GLN A 89 10.35 12.88 4.10
C GLN A 89 10.00 11.40 4.13
N ASN A 90 8.79 11.04 4.54
CA ASN A 90 8.47 9.64 4.76
C ASN A 90 8.39 8.84 3.44
N ASN A 91 7.65 9.34 2.45
CA ASN A 91 7.37 8.56 1.25
C ASN A 91 8.58 8.58 0.31
N ILE A 92 9.13 9.76 -0.02
CA ILE A 92 10.22 9.87 -1.00
C ILE A 92 11.57 9.51 -0.35
N LEU A 93 11.99 10.26 0.68
CA LEU A 93 13.30 10.04 1.30
C LEU A 93 13.39 8.66 1.97
N GLY A 94 12.34 8.20 2.66
CA GLY A 94 12.27 6.85 3.22
C GLY A 94 12.42 5.75 2.16
N SER A 95 11.74 5.90 1.01
CA SER A 95 11.91 4.97 -0.13
C SER A 95 13.34 5.01 -0.68
N ILE A 96 13.93 6.19 -0.85
CA ILE A 96 15.30 6.35 -1.36
C ILE A 96 16.31 5.69 -0.43
N ASN A 97 16.17 5.87 0.89
CA ASN A 97 17.04 5.22 1.87
C ASN A 97 16.99 3.69 1.75
N LEU A 98 15.76 3.15 1.67
CA LEU A 98 15.53 1.72 1.50
C LEU A 98 16.13 1.19 0.19
N LEU A 99 15.87 1.86 -0.93
CA LEU A 99 16.38 1.48 -2.25
C LEU A 99 17.91 1.52 -2.30
N ASN A 100 18.53 2.57 -1.75
CA ASN A 100 19.98 2.67 -1.65
C ASN A 100 20.58 1.50 -0.87
N ALA A 101 19.96 1.09 0.24
CA ALA A 101 20.42 -0.02 1.05
C ALA A 101 20.24 -1.37 0.33
N ILE A 102 19.08 -1.60 -0.31
CA ILE A 102 18.79 -2.81 -1.10
C ILE A 102 19.84 -3.05 -2.18
N ILE A 103 20.24 -1.99 -2.90
CA ILE A 103 21.31 -2.10 -3.91
C ILE A 103 22.66 -2.48 -3.28
N LYS A 104 23.02 -1.92 -2.12
CA LYS A 104 24.27 -2.28 -1.41
C LYS A 104 24.26 -3.74 -0.95
N HIS A 105 23.10 -4.24 -0.51
CA HIS A 105 22.88 -5.63 -0.10
C HIS A 105 22.72 -6.61 -1.27
N LYS A 106 22.71 -6.10 -2.52
CA LYS A 106 22.50 -6.91 -3.74
C LYS A 106 21.18 -7.68 -3.73
N ILE A 107 20.15 -7.06 -3.16
CA ILE A 107 18.78 -7.57 -3.17
C ILE A 107 18.15 -7.15 -4.50
N ASN A 108 17.63 -8.11 -5.26
CA ASN A 108 17.24 -7.89 -6.66
C ASN A 108 15.73 -7.81 -6.89
N SER A 109 14.89 -8.05 -5.87
CA SER A 109 13.43 -8.11 -6.02
C SER A 109 12.74 -7.11 -5.08
N PHE A 110 11.94 -6.21 -5.64
CA PHE A 110 11.23 -5.16 -4.91
C PHE A 110 9.77 -5.05 -5.31
N VAL A 111 8.84 -5.31 -4.39
CA VAL A 111 7.41 -5.07 -4.60
C VAL A 111 7.04 -3.74 -3.96
N PHE A 112 6.56 -2.81 -4.77
CA PHE A 112 6.14 -1.47 -4.35
C PHE A 112 4.63 -1.37 -4.31
N SER A 113 4.10 -1.01 -3.14
CA SER A 113 2.72 -0.56 -2.97
C SER A 113 2.57 0.84 -3.58
N SER A 114 2.10 0.90 -4.84
CA SER A 114 1.72 2.14 -5.51
C SER A 114 0.23 2.43 -5.28
N THR A 115 -0.39 3.24 -6.12
CA THR A 115 -1.78 3.67 -5.95
C THR A 115 -2.39 4.07 -7.28
N ALA A 116 -3.70 3.88 -7.46
CA ALA A 116 -4.43 4.46 -8.58
C ALA A 116 -4.44 6.02 -8.56
N ALA A 117 -4.07 6.67 -7.44
CA ALA A 117 -3.97 8.13 -7.38
C ALA A 117 -2.87 8.72 -8.29
N VAL A 118 -1.97 7.88 -8.84
CA VAL A 118 -0.98 8.32 -9.85
C VAL A 118 -1.62 8.75 -11.16
N TYR A 119 -2.84 8.28 -11.47
CA TYR A 119 -3.54 8.61 -12.71
C TYR A 119 -4.20 9.98 -12.70
N GLY A 120 -4.58 10.48 -11.53
CA GLY A 120 -5.31 11.75 -11.41
C GLY A 120 -6.78 11.65 -11.84
N TYR A 121 -7.24 12.64 -12.60
CA TYR A 121 -8.58 12.63 -13.17
C TYR A 121 -8.65 11.64 -14.35
N PRO A 122 -9.64 10.74 -14.39
CA PRO A 122 -9.76 9.79 -15.50
C PRO A 122 -10.16 10.51 -16.78
N GLU A 123 -9.44 10.25 -17.87
CA GLU A 123 -9.80 10.65 -19.24
C GLU A 123 -10.75 9.65 -19.89
N TYR A 124 -10.65 8.37 -19.51
CA TYR A 124 -11.55 7.30 -19.91
C TYR A 124 -11.69 6.23 -18.82
N LEU A 125 -12.69 5.37 -18.99
CA LEU A 125 -12.95 4.22 -18.12
C LEU A 125 -13.17 2.94 -18.95
N PRO A 126 -12.74 1.76 -18.48
CA PRO A 126 -11.97 1.53 -17.24
C PRO A 126 -10.54 2.12 -17.30
N LEU A 127 -9.94 2.38 -16.13
CA LEU A 127 -8.54 2.83 -16.03
C LEU A 127 -7.61 1.63 -16.25
N ASP A 128 -6.82 1.67 -17.32
CA ASP A 128 -5.77 0.70 -17.59
C ASP A 128 -4.36 1.27 -17.33
N GLU A 129 -3.32 0.46 -17.52
CA GLU A 129 -1.94 0.83 -17.29
C GLU A 129 -1.36 1.83 -18.30
N ASN A 130 -2.03 2.03 -19.44
CA ASN A 130 -1.66 3.01 -20.48
C ASN A 130 -2.24 4.39 -20.22
N HIS A 131 -3.13 4.55 -19.23
CA HIS A 131 -3.70 5.84 -18.87
C HIS A 131 -2.61 6.86 -18.47
N PRO A 132 -2.75 8.15 -18.83
CA PRO A 132 -1.85 9.21 -18.38
C PRO A 132 -1.66 9.25 -16.86
N LEU A 133 -0.45 9.61 -16.42
CA LEU A 133 -0.04 9.65 -15.01
C LEU A 133 0.06 11.10 -14.53
N GLU A 134 -1.08 11.71 -14.19
CA GLU A 134 -1.20 13.13 -13.83
C GLU A 134 -1.79 13.31 -12.42
N PRO A 135 -1.04 12.99 -11.35
CA PRO A 135 -1.57 13.00 -9.99
C PRO A 135 -2.05 14.39 -9.56
N ILE A 136 -3.25 14.43 -8.97
CA ILE A 136 -3.93 15.67 -8.56
C ILE A 136 -3.69 16.07 -7.10
N ASN A 137 -2.90 15.28 -6.37
CA ASN A 137 -2.53 15.54 -4.98
C ASN A 137 -1.09 15.09 -4.70
N TYR A 138 -0.51 15.61 -3.62
CA TYR A 138 0.89 15.39 -3.30
C TYR A 138 1.21 13.93 -2.94
N TYR A 139 0.29 13.21 -2.30
CA TYR A 139 0.43 11.77 -2.06
C TYR A 139 0.61 10.98 -3.38
N GLY A 140 -0.29 11.18 -4.36
CA GLY A 140 -0.20 10.55 -5.68
C GLY A 140 1.09 10.91 -6.39
N PHE A 141 1.51 12.17 -6.31
CA PHE A 141 2.81 12.63 -6.80
C PHE A 141 3.97 11.85 -6.17
N THR A 142 4.02 11.73 -4.84
CA THR A 142 5.11 11.00 -4.17
C THR A 142 5.21 9.54 -4.63
N LYS A 143 4.08 8.87 -4.86
CA LYS A 143 4.05 7.48 -5.35
C LYS A 143 4.55 7.37 -6.79
N LEU A 144 4.14 8.29 -7.66
CA LEU A 144 4.61 8.35 -9.04
C LEU A 144 6.12 8.63 -9.12
N GLU A 145 6.65 9.51 -8.28
CA GLU A 145 8.10 9.78 -8.23
C GLU A 145 8.89 8.55 -7.79
N ILE A 146 8.38 7.75 -6.86
CA ILE A 146 9.01 6.49 -6.47
C ILE A 146 9.00 5.48 -7.62
N GLU A 147 7.92 5.38 -8.41
CA GLU A 147 7.90 4.54 -9.62
C GLU A 147 8.96 4.97 -10.64
N LYS A 148 9.16 6.28 -10.84
CA LYS A 148 10.21 6.81 -11.72
C LYS A 148 11.60 6.47 -11.20
N ILE A 149 11.84 6.60 -9.89
CA ILE A 149 13.11 6.24 -9.26
C ILE A 149 13.39 4.73 -9.41
N LEU A 150 12.39 3.88 -9.19
CA LEU A 150 12.50 2.43 -9.37
C LEU A 150 12.93 2.06 -10.79
N HIS A 151 12.39 2.74 -11.81
CA HIS A 151 12.80 2.54 -13.20
C HIS A 151 14.29 2.83 -13.41
N TRP A 152 14.81 3.93 -12.87
CA TRP A 152 16.25 4.24 -12.94
C TRP A 152 17.11 3.20 -12.22
N TYR A 153 16.67 2.71 -11.06
CA TYR A 153 17.39 1.68 -10.30
C TYR A 153 17.39 0.34 -11.05
N SER A 154 16.29 -0.01 -11.71
CA SER A 154 16.23 -1.13 -12.63
C SER A 154 17.27 -0.99 -13.73
N ASP A 155 17.23 0.11 -14.48
CA ASP A 155 18.04 0.26 -15.70
C ASP A 155 19.54 0.37 -15.39
N LEU A 156 19.88 1.02 -14.27
CA LEU A 156 21.28 1.28 -13.91
C LEU A 156 21.90 0.21 -13.01
N LYS A 157 21.09 -0.55 -12.25
CA LYS A 157 21.57 -1.49 -11.23
C LYS A 157 20.97 -2.89 -11.33
N GLY A 158 20.04 -3.12 -12.26
CA GLY A 158 19.41 -4.43 -12.49
C GLY A 158 18.37 -4.81 -11.43
N LEU A 159 17.86 -3.85 -10.65
CA LEU A 159 16.79 -4.09 -9.69
C LEU A 159 15.50 -4.50 -10.42
N LYS A 160 14.94 -5.67 -10.12
CA LYS A 160 13.62 -6.04 -10.60
C LYS A 160 12.55 -5.51 -9.65
N PHE A 161 11.50 -4.89 -10.19
CA PHE A 161 10.41 -4.38 -9.38
C PHE A 161 9.01 -4.65 -9.93
N ALA A 162 8.05 -4.76 -9.01
CA ALA A 162 6.63 -4.75 -9.31
C ALA A 162 6.00 -3.52 -8.64
N ALA A 163 5.36 -2.63 -9.39
CA ALA A 163 4.56 -1.54 -8.83
C ALA A 163 3.08 -1.89 -8.92
N LEU A 164 2.45 -2.10 -7.76
CA LEU A 164 1.07 -2.52 -7.65
C LEU A 164 0.19 -1.30 -7.41
N ARG A 165 -0.60 -0.90 -8.41
CA ARG A 165 -1.46 0.28 -8.39
C ARG A 165 -2.88 -0.14 -8.02
N TYR A 166 -3.18 -0.14 -6.73
CA TYR A 166 -4.52 -0.49 -6.28
C TYR A 166 -5.38 0.73 -5.96
N PHE A 167 -6.69 0.50 -6.00
CA PHE A 167 -7.73 1.47 -5.73
C PHE A 167 -8.04 1.52 -4.23
N ASN A 168 -9.20 1.03 -3.79
CA ASN A 168 -9.61 1.09 -2.39
C ASN A 168 -9.54 -0.30 -1.76
N ALA A 169 -8.60 -0.49 -0.85
CA ALA A 169 -8.52 -1.73 -0.06
C ALA A 169 -9.69 -1.81 0.93
N ALA A 170 -10.33 -2.98 1.01
CA ALA A 170 -11.52 -3.21 1.82
C ALA A 170 -11.51 -4.61 2.47
N GLY A 171 -12.35 -4.83 3.48
CA GLY A 171 -12.49 -6.13 4.14
C GLY A 171 -11.46 -6.41 5.23
N TYR A 172 -11.45 -7.64 5.72
CA TYR A 172 -10.54 -8.14 6.75
C TYR A 172 -10.32 -9.64 6.50
N ASP A 173 -9.28 -10.22 7.11
CA ASP A 173 -9.06 -11.66 7.09
C ASP A 173 -10.35 -12.44 7.41
N ILE A 174 -10.76 -13.32 6.50
CA ILE A 174 -12.01 -14.08 6.60
C ILE A 174 -12.07 -15.02 7.81
N ASN A 175 -10.89 -15.40 8.33
CA ASN A 175 -10.76 -16.24 9.52
C ASN A 175 -10.71 -15.42 10.82
N GLY A 176 -10.84 -14.09 10.74
CA GLY A 176 -10.87 -13.19 11.90
C GLY A 176 -9.54 -13.09 12.67
N ARG A 177 -8.42 -13.48 12.04
CA ARG A 177 -7.09 -13.47 12.68
C ARG A 177 -6.53 -12.05 12.83
N LEU A 178 -6.95 -11.14 11.96
CA LEU A 178 -6.64 -9.72 12.00
C LEU A 178 -7.93 -8.93 12.25
N ASN A 179 -8.01 -8.28 13.42
CA ASN A 179 -9.20 -7.55 13.86
C ASN A 179 -8.86 -6.19 14.49
N PHE A 180 -7.72 -5.62 14.09
CA PHE A 180 -7.27 -4.33 14.59
C PHE A 180 -7.94 -3.19 13.83
N LEU A 181 -8.45 -2.22 14.59
CA LEU A 181 -9.05 -1.02 14.04
C LEU A 181 -7.96 -0.06 13.53
N GLU A 182 -8.20 0.54 12.36
CA GLU A 182 -7.42 1.69 11.92
C GLU A 182 -7.58 2.85 12.91
N LYS A 183 -6.50 3.61 13.16
CA LYS A 183 -6.58 4.81 14.00
C LYS A 183 -7.10 5.97 13.16
N ASN A 184 -8.18 6.61 13.60
CA ASN A 184 -8.79 7.78 12.95
C ASN A 184 -9.05 7.54 11.45
N PRO A 185 -9.85 6.53 11.07
CA PRO A 185 -10.08 6.24 9.67
C PRO A 185 -10.80 7.40 8.97
N ALA A 186 -10.37 7.66 7.73
CA ALA A 186 -10.99 8.62 6.82
C ALA A 186 -11.62 7.93 5.59
N ASN A 187 -11.40 6.63 5.41
CA ASN A 187 -11.93 5.86 4.30
C ASN A 187 -13.40 5.49 4.53
N LEU A 188 -14.13 5.28 3.44
CA LEU A 188 -15.59 5.04 3.47
C LEU A 188 -15.97 3.86 4.38
N ILE A 189 -15.50 2.65 4.07
CA ILE A 189 -15.94 1.43 4.74
C ILE A 189 -15.67 1.45 6.26
N PRO A 190 -14.45 1.77 6.75
CA PRO A 190 -14.24 1.85 8.19
C PRO A 190 -15.11 2.92 8.88
N THR A 191 -15.35 4.06 8.20
CA THR A 191 -16.22 5.11 8.74
C THR A 191 -17.68 4.64 8.80
N THR A 192 -18.16 3.93 7.78
CA THR A 192 -19.50 3.31 7.76
C THR A 192 -19.63 2.30 8.90
N MET A 193 -18.62 1.45 9.12
CA MET A 193 -18.60 0.47 10.21
C MET A 193 -18.58 1.13 11.61
N GLU A 194 -17.85 2.23 11.79
CA GLU A 194 -17.87 3.01 13.04
C GLU A 194 -19.27 3.57 13.33
N VAL A 195 -20.00 4.01 12.31
CA VAL A 195 -21.38 4.49 12.47
C VAL A 195 -22.33 3.33 12.78
N ALA A 196 -22.25 2.25 12.01
CA ALA A 196 -23.09 1.07 12.20
C ALA A 196 -22.92 0.42 13.58
N SER A 197 -21.70 0.45 14.13
CA SER A 197 -21.38 -0.05 15.47
C SER A 197 -21.68 0.93 16.62
N GLY A 198 -22.06 2.18 16.31
CA GLY A 198 -22.30 3.22 17.30
C GLY A 198 -21.04 3.88 17.88
N MET A 199 -19.84 3.54 17.37
CA MET A 199 -18.59 4.21 17.74
C MET A 199 -18.54 5.67 17.25
N ARG A 200 -19.27 5.97 16.18
CA ARG A 200 -19.40 7.30 15.60
C ARG A 200 -20.87 7.66 15.43
N ASN A 201 -21.26 8.88 15.83
CA ASN A 201 -22.66 9.31 15.78
C ASN A 201 -23.23 9.45 14.36
N LYS A 202 -22.39 9.84 13.39
CA LYS A 202 -22.78 10.06 11.98
C LYS A 202 -21.55 10.10 11.08
N MET A 203 -21.77 9.92 9.79
CA MET A 203 -20.79 10.16 8.73
C MET A 203 -21.32 11.18 7.73
N HIS A 204 -20.42 11.73 6.92
CA HIS A 204 -20.77 12.66 5.84
C HIS A 204 -20.58 11.95 4.50
N VAL A 205 -21.60 12.02 3.65
CA VAL A 205 -21.51 11.65 2.23
C VAL A 205 -21.16 12.92 1.46
N PHE A 206 -20.04 12.90 0.74
CA PHE A 206 -19.53 14.06 0.01
C PHE A 206 -19.93 14.00 -1.46
N GLY A 207 -20.94 14.80 -1.82
CA GLY A 207 -21.49 14.89 -3.18
C GLY A 207 -22.66 13.94 -3.42
N ASN A 208 -23.68 14.45 -4.10
CA ASN A 208 -24.92 13.76 -4.44
C ASN A 208 -25.47 14.17 -5.82
N ASP A 209 -24.60 14.76 -6.65
CA ASP A 209 -24.90 15.34 -7.96
C ASP A 209 -23.91 14.86 -9.05
N TYR A 210 -23.16 13.79 -8.79
CA TYR A 210 -22.33 13.13 -9.80
C TYR A 210 -23.19 12.44 -10.86
N ASN A 211 -22.63 12.22 -12.05
CA ASN A 211 -23.27 11.46 -13.12
C ASN A 211 -23.17 9.93 -12.87
N THR A 212 -23.84 9.46 -11.82
CA THR A 212 -23.90 8.06 -11.35
C THR A 212 -25.36 7.69 -11.02
N HIS A 213 -25.67 6.43 -10.75
CA HIS A 213 -27.07 5.99 -10.60
C HIS A 213 -27.79 6.59 -9.38
N ASP A 214 -27.05 7.01 -8.37
CA ASP A 214 -27.58 7.61 -7.13
C ASP A 214 -26.99 9.00 -6.82
N GLY A 215 -26.23 9.57 -7.76
CA GLY A 215 -25.56 10.86 -7.60
C GLY A 215 -24.30 10.84 -6.74
N THR A 216 -23.93 9.72 -6.12
CA THR A 216 -22.74 9.60 -5.27
C THR A 216 -21.55 8.98 -6.01
N GLY A 217 -20.33 9.17 -5.48
CA GLY A 217 -19.11 8.77 -6.17
C GLY A 217 -18.91 7.25 -6.31
N LEU A 218 -18.68 6.78 -7.54
CA LEU A 218 -18.33 5.38 -7.83
C LEU A 218 -16.86 5.09 -7.55
N ARG A 219 -16.57 3.97 -6.88
CA ARG A 219 -15.21 3.49 -6.57
C ARG A 219 -15.12 1.97 -6.71
N ASP A 220 -13.93 1.48 -7.02
CA ASP A 220 -13.61 0.05 -6.98
C ASP A 220 -13.03 -0.29 -5.61
N TYR A 221 -13.60 -1.32 -4.97
CA TYR A 221 -13.17 -1.85 -3.68
C TYR A 221 -12.65 -3.27 -3.86
N ILE A 222 -11.37 -3.47 -3.57
CA ILE A 222 -10.71 -4.77 -3.65
C ILE A 222 -10.47 -5.33 -2.25
N HIS A 223 -10.73 -6.62 -2.07
CA HIS A 223 -10.55 -7.26 -0.78
C HIS A 223 -9.06 -7.27 -0.38
N VAL A 224 -8.78 -7.01 0.90
CA VAL A 224 -7.41 -6.88 1.40
C VAL A 224 -6.64 -8.21 1.36
N SER A 225 -7.34 -9.35 1.45
CA SER A 225 -6.74 -10.67 1.21
C SER A 225 -6.31 -10.86 -0.25
N ASP A 226 -7.11 -10.42 -1.22
CA ASP A 226 -6.76 -10.49 -2.65
C ASP A 226 -5.54 -9.59 -2.92
N LEU A 227 -5.49 -8.42 -2.29
CA LEU A 227 -4.30 -7.57 -2.33
C LEU A 227 -3.08 -8.28 -1.74
N ALA A 228 -3.22 -8.94 -0.59
CA ALA A 228 -2.10 -9.65 0.05
C ALA A 228 -1.56 -10.78 -0.86
N GLU A 229 -2.45 -11.57 -1.47
CA GLU A 229 -2.09 -12.60 -2.44
C GLU A 229 -1.38 -12.00 -3.65
N ALA A 230 -1.90 -10.89 -4.22
CA ALA A 230 -1.27 -10.22 -5.35
C ALA A 230 0.16 -9.70 -5.05
N HIS A 231 0.47 -9.34 -3.79
CA HIS A 231 1.84 -8.96 -3.41
C HIS A 231 2.79 -10.18 -3.41
N LEU A 232 2.31 -11.36 -3.01
CA LEU A 232 3.09 -12.60 -3.13
C LEU A 232 3.26 -13.02 -4.59
N GLU A 233 2.18 -12.99 -5.38
CA GLU A 233 2.24 -13.32 -6.80
C GLU A 233 3.19 -12.38 -7.55
N ALA A 234 3.20 -11.09 -7.20
CA ALA A 234 4.16 -10.13 -7.74
C ALA A 234 5.60 -10.50 -7.38
N LEU A 235 5.86 -10.96 -6.16
CA LEU A 235 7.18 -11.43 -5.76
C LEU A 235 7.61 -12.66 -6.57
N ASP A 236 6.72 -13.64 -6.72
CA ASP A 236 6.97 -14.85 -7.48
C ASP A 236 7.15 -14.57 -8.97
N PHE A 237 6.39 -13.61 -9.52
CA PHE A 237 6.50 -13.15 -10.89
C PHE A 237 7.91 -12.63 -11.19
N LEU A 238 8.49 -11.83 -10.29
CA LEU A 238 9.83 -11.23 -10.48
C LEU A 238 10.96 -12.26 -10.48
N ASN A 239 10.76 -13.48 -9.96
CA ASN A 239 11.77 -14.54 -10.03
C ASN A 239 12.11 -14.89 -11.49
N ASN A 240 11.09 -14.98 -12.35
CA ASN A 240 11.25 -15.45 -13.73
C ASN A 240 11.01 -14.36 -14.79
N ASN A 241 10.48 -13.20 -14.40
CA ASN A 241 10.12 -12.13 -15.32
C ASN A 241 10.91 -10.84 -15.04
N ASN A 242 10.64 -9.83 -15.87
CA ASN A 242 11.15 -8.47 -15.71
C ASN A 242 10.17 -7.62 -14.87
N ASN A 243 10.39 -6.31 -14.85
CA ASN A 243 9.55 -5.38 -14.12
C ASN A 243 8.10 -5.41 -14.59
N ILE A 244 7.18 -5.12 -13.68
CA ILE A 244 5.76 -4.95 -13.98
C ILE A 244 5.19 -3.75 -13.24
N LYS A 245 4.26 -3.04 -13.88
CA LYS A 245 3.40 -2.04 -13.26
C LYS A 245 1.98 -2.44 -13.63
N VAL A 246 1.14 -2.69 -12.64
CA VAL A 246 -0.18 -3.30 -12.88
C VAL A 246 -1.21 -2.77 -11.89
N ASN A 247 -2.44 -2.61 -12.37
CA ASN A 247 -3.59 -2.26 -11.57
C ASN A 247 -4.10 -3.49 -10.81
N LEU A 248 -4.44 -3.31 -9.54
CA LEU A 248 -5.18 -4.31 -8.76
C LEU A 248 -6.55 -3.73 -8.40
N SER A 249 -7.58 -4.35 -8.96
CA SER A 249 -8.97 -3.90 -8.85
C SER A 249 -9.90 -5.11 -8.88
N SER A 250 -11.08 -5.00 -8.26
CA SER A 250 -12.13 -6.00 -8.41
C SER A 250 -12.75 -6.00 -9.82
N GLY A 251 -12.64 -4.88 -10.54
CA GLY A 251 -13.30 -4.65 -11.82
C GLY A 251 -14.77 -4.24 -11.67
N VAL A 252 -15.28 -4.20 -10.42
CA VAL A 252 -16.65 -3.84 -10.08
C VAL A 252 -16.64 -2.53 -9.29
N ARG A 253 -17.54 -1.63 -9.67
CA ARG A 253 -17.65 -0.30 -9.05
C ARG A 253 -18.90 -0.25 -8.19
N HIS A 254 -18.76 0.31 -7.00
CA HIS A 254 -19.84 0.58 -6.06
C HIS A 254 -19.88 2.07 -5.77
N SER A 255 -21.08 2.64 -5.68
CA SER A 255 -21.27 4.02 -5.23
C SER A 255 -21.06 4.14 -3.72
N VAL A 256 -21.17 5.35 -3.18
CA VAL A 256 -21.12 5.53 -1.73
C VAL A 256 -22.36 4.92 -1.07
N MET A 257 -23.53 5.04 -1.70
CA MET A 257 -24.76 4.46 -1.16
C MET A 257 -24.79 2.94 -1.30
N ASP A 258 -24.27 2.37 -2.40
CA ASP A 258 -24.15 0.91 -2.56
C ASP A 258 -23.34 0.24 -1.42
N VAL A 259 -22.43 0.99 -0.79
CA VAL A 259 -21.62 0.51 0.35
C VAL A 259 -22.31 0.73 1.70
N ILE A 260 -23.21 1.72 1.78
CA ILE A 260 -23.94 2.06 3.01
C ILE A 260 -25.17 1.17 3.18
N ASP A 261 -25.89 0.91 2.08
CA ASP A 261 -27.13 0.13 2.03
C ASP A 261 -26.89 -1.39 2.15
#